data_AF-A0A7R9WN88-F1
#
_entry.id   AF-A0A7R9WN88-F1
#
_cell.length_a   1.000
_cell.length_b   1.000
_cell.length_c   1.000
_cell.angle_alpha   90.00
_cell.angle_beta   90.00
_cell.angle_gamma   90.00
#
_symmetry.space_group_name_H-M   'P 1'
#
loop_
_entity.id
_entity.type
_entity.pdbx_description
1 polymer ?
#
loop_
_entity_poly.entity_id
_entity_poly.type
_entity_poly.pdbx_seq_one_letter_code
_entity_poly.pdbx_strand_id
1 'polypeptide(L)'
;AASGGYMMATQASRIIAAPFAYVGSIGVRLETFNFNKMLENYKVRPIVLHAGKNKNNLSMFGKVTDDGIQEEQKRLTQMHSAFIRWCTDQRPSLDLSICDGSIHIGDEALETGLVDRILTSSEYIHERMREGDYVLKLHKYSNVHVQQRLINLLPHVKKKVKVIITRVVQSGFVLNIARQIVAQAGSA
;
A
#
# COMPACT_ATOMS: atom_id res chain seq x y z
N ALA A 1 -8.16 8.82 -10.41
CA ALA A 1 -8.62 8.54 -9.04
C ALA A 1 -10.01 7.92 -9.14
N ALA A 2 -10.25 6.75 -8.55
CA ALA A 2 -11.50 6.00 -8.73
C ALA A 2 -12.13 5.59 -7.38
N SER A 3 -13.44 5.42 -7.36
CA SER A 3 -14.23 5.02 -6.18
C SER A 3 -13.95 5.93 -4.99
N GLY A 4 -13.53 5.42 -3.84
CA GLY A 4 -13.19 6.25 -2.67
C GLY A 4 -12.14 7.34 -2.96
N GLY A 5 -11.21 7.11 -3.89
CA GLY A 5 -10.26 8.15 -4.30
C GLY A 5 -10.93 9.31 -5.05
N TYR A 6 -11.98 9.01 -5.84
CA TYR A 6 -12.78 10.06 -6.47
C TYR A 6 -13.65 10.80 -5.44
N MET A 7 -14.25 10.09 -4.48
CA MET A 7 -14.99 10.68 -3.35
C MET A 7 -14.17 11.72 -2.57
N MET A 8 -12.86 11.49 -2.43
CA MET A 8 -11.95 12.46 -1.81
C MET A 8 -11.65 13.64 -2.75
N ALA A 9 -11.45 13.36 -4.04
CA ALA A 9 -11.13 14.37 -5.04
C ALA A 9 -12.27 15.37 -5.26
N THR A 10 -13.54 14.99 -5.04
CA THR A 10 -14.70 15.89 -5.20
C THR A 10 -14.67 17.10 -4.28
N GLN A 11 -13.89 17.08 -3.20
CA GLN A 11 -13.73 18.22 -2.29
C GLN A 11 -12.76 19.29 -2.81
N ALA A 12 -12.03 19.02 -3.89
CA ALA A 12 -11.16 20.02 -4.50
C ALA A 12 -11.97 21.04 -5.30
N SER A 13 -11.54 22.31 -5.27
CA SER A 13 -12.14 23.37 -6.11
C SER A 13 -11.96 23.11 -7.61
N ARG A 14 -10.92 22.35 -7.98
CA ARG A 14 -10.68 21.86 -9.34
C ARG A 14 -10.06 20.47 -9.29
N ILE A 15 -10.54 19.60 -10.16
CA ILE A 15 -10.01 18.26 -10.41
C ILE A 15 -9.33 18.27 -11.78
N ILE A 16 -8.03 18.01 -11.77
CA ILE A 16 -7.22 17.90 -12.98
C ILE A 16 -6.81 16.44 -13.12
N ALA A 17 -7.00 15.87 -14.30
CA ALA A 17 -6.61 14.50 -14.59
C ALA A 17 -5.70 14.42 -15.81
N ALA A 18 -4.74 13.51 -15.77
CA ALA A 18 -3.93 13.20 -16.95
C ALA A 18 -4.83 12.54 -18.03
N PRO A 19 -4.50 12.68 -19.33
CA PRO A 19 -5.31 12.12 -20.42
C PRO A 19 -5.58 10.61 -20.30
N PHE A 20 -4.66 9.87 -19.68
CA PHE A 20 -4.74 8.42 -19.50
C PHE A 20 -5.17 7.99 -18.08
N ALA A 21 -5.60 8.93 -17.23
CA ALA A 21 -6.00 8.62 -15.87
C ALA A 21 -7.42 8.05 -15.83
N TYR A 22 -7.59 6.91 -15.16
CA TYR A 22 -8.91 6.39 -14.81
C TYR A 22 -9.54 7.22 -13.69
N VAL A 23 -10.74 7.73 -13.96
CA VAL A 23 -11.54 8.57 -13.05
C VAL A 23 -12.98 8.02 -12.97
N GLY A 24 -13.69 8.32 -11.88
CA GLY A 24 -15.06 7.86 -11.66
C GLY A 24 -15.11 6.62 -10.77
N SER A 25 -15.78 5.55 -11.23
CA SER A 25 -16.16 4.38 -10.43
C SER A 25 -17.01 4.78 -9.21
N ILE A 26 -18.02 5.61 -9.46
CA ILE A 26 -18.98 6.06 -8.45
C ILE A 26 -19.99 4.92 -8.23
N GLY A 27 -19.58 3.97 -7.40
CA GLY A 27 -20.35 2.77 -7.09
C GLY A 27 -19.86 2.14 -5.79
N VAL A 28 -20.69 1.26 -5.24
CA VAL A 28 -20.39 0.53 -4.01
C VAL A 28 -20.68 -0.94 -4.26
N ARG A 29 -19.73 -1.81 -3.89
CA ARG A 29 -19.88 -3.26 -3.98
C ARG A 29 -19.46 -3.91 -2.67
N LEU A 30 -20.11 -5.02 -2.33
CA LEU A 30 -19.73 -5.90 -1.24
C LEU A 30 -19.41 -7.26 -1.85
N GLU A 31 -18.19 -7.74 -1.62
CA GLU A 31 -17.74 -9.04 -2.11
C GLU A 31 -17.15 -9.84 -0.98
N THR A 32 -17.53 -11.11 -0.89
CA THR A 32 -17.02 -12.05 0.09
C THR A 32 -17.15 -13.47 -0.43
N PHE A 33 -16.29 -14.36 0.06
CA PHE A 33 -16.43 -15.80 -0.16
C PHE A 33 -17.46 -16.39 0.80
N ASN A 34 -18.05 -17.53 0.43
CA ASN A 34 -18.85 -18.34 1.33
C ASN A 34 -18.33 -19.79 1.33
N PHE A 35 -17.89 -20.25 2.50
CA PHE A 35 -17.30 -21.56 2.72
C PHE A 35 -18.27 -22.52 3.42
N ASN A 36 -19.54 -22.16 3.60
CA ASN A 36 -20.50 -22.97 4.37
C ASN A 36 -20.59 -24.42 3.85
N LYS A 37 -20.81 -24.60 2.55
CA LYS A 37 -20.85 -25.96 1.93
C LYS A 37 -19.52 -26.71 2.04
N MET A 38 -18.39 -26.00 1.92
CA MET A 38 -17.07 -26.61 2.07
C MET A 38 -16.91 -27.16 3.50
N LEU A 39 -17.21 -26.34 4.51
CA LEU A 39 -17.09 -26.73 5.92
C LEU A 39 -18.03 -27.89 6.27
N GLU A 40 -19.26 -27.88 5.72
CA GLU A 40 -20.22 -29.00 5.86
C GLU A 40 -19.63 -30.31 5.33
N ASN A 41 -18.99 -30.30 4.16
CA ASN A 41 -18.35 -31.49 3.58
C ASN A 41 -17.22 -32.05 4.45
N TYR A 42 -16.47 -31.18 5.13
CA TYR A 42 -15.41 -31.59 6.06
C TYR A 42 -15.91 -31.82 7.49
N LYS A 43 -17.23 -31.76 7.72
CA LYS A 43 -17.85 -31.89 9.06
C LYS A 43 -17.33 -30.87 10.08
N VAL A 44 -16.89 -29.71 9.61
CA VAL A 44 -16.43 -28.59 10.46
C VAL A 44 -17.63 -27.69 10.75
N ARG A 45 -17.92 -27.42 12.02
CA ARG A 45 -19.02 -26.55 12.43
C ARG A 45 -18.48 -25.24 13.00
N PRO A 46 -18.65 -24.10 12.30
CA PRO A 46 -18.27 -22.81 12.83
C PRO A 46 -19.22 -22.42 13.97
N ILE A 47 -18.67 -21.98 15.10
CA ILE A 47 -19.43 -21.38 16.20
C ILE A 47 -19.35 -19.86 16.02
N VAL A 48 -20.48 -19.22 15.72
CA VAL A 48 -20.56 -17.77 15.51
C VAL A 48 -21.52 -17.18 16.54
N LEU A 49 -21.04 -16.22 17.30
CA LEU A 49 -21.81 -15.47 18.29
C LEU A 49 -21.87 -14.00 17.86
N HIS A 50 -23.07 -13.43 17.77
CA HIS A 50 -23.26 -12.01 17.51
C HIS A 50 -24.42 -11.46 18.34
N ALA A 51 -24.36 -10.17 18.64
CA ALA A 51 -25.45 -9.43 19.28
C ALA A 51 -26.18 -8.57 18.23
N GLY A 52 -27.52 -8.63 18.22
CA GLY A 52 -28.37 -7.94 17.26
C GLY A 52 -28.69 -8.78 16.02
N LYS A 53 -29.97 -8.74 15.59
CA LYS A 53 -30.52 -9.55 14.49
C LYS A 53 -29.77 -9.34 13.17
N ASN A 54 -29.38 -8.09 12.87
CA ASN A 54 -28.84 -7.71 11.57
C ASN A 54 -27.30 -7.67 11.52
N LYS A 55 -26.61 -8.21 12.54
CA LYS A 55 -25.14 -8.16 12.64
C LYS A 55 -24.43 -9.27 11.86
N ASN A 56 -25.18 -10.22 11.29
CA ASN A 56 -24.67 -11.37 10.55
C ASN A 56 -25.54 -11.70 9.32
N ASN A 57 -25.96 -10.69 8.56
CA ASN A 57 -26.78 -10.86 7.35
C ASN A 57 -26.04 -11.64 6.25
N LEU A 58 -24.72 -11.47 6.18
CA LEU A 58 -23.82 -12.19 5.29
C LEU A 58 -22.67 -12.76 6.11
N SER A 59 -22.41 -14.06 5.95
CA SER A 59 -21.36 -14.78 6.67
C SER A 59 -20.50 -15.55 5.69
N MET A 60 -19.19 -15.56 5.93
CA MET A 60 -18.27 -16.45 5.22
C MET A 60 -18.48 -17.93 5.61
N PHE A 61 -19.05 -18.19 6.78
CA PHE A 61 -19.09 -19.54 7.37
C PHE A 61 -20.52 -20.05 7.58
N GLY A 62 -21.50 -19.15 7.71
CA GLY A 62 -22.92 -19.48 7.80
C GLY A 62 -23.60 -19.64 6.44
N LYS A 63 -24.80 -20.18 6.46
CA LYS A 63 -25.67 -20.24 5.28
C LYS A 63 -26.05 -18.83 4.85
N VAL A 64 -25.90 -18.52 3.56
CA VAL A 64 -26.42 -17.28 2.97
C VAL A 64 -27.93 -17.44 2.79
N THR A 65 -28.69 -16.45 3.28
CA THR A 65 -30.16 -16.44 3.19
C THR A 65 -30.63 -15.34 2.25
N ASP A 66 -31.78 -15.51 1.61
CA ASP A 66 -32.34 -14.51 0.70
C ASP A 66 -32.65 -13.20 1.43
N ASP A 67 -33.20 -13.27 2.65
CA ASP A 67 -33.41 -12.10 3.51
C ASP A 67 -32.12 -11.33 3.80
N GLY A 68 -31.03 -12.07 4.09
CA GLY A 68 -29.71 -11.48 4.32
C GLY A 68 -29.15 -10.79 3.07
N ILE A 69 -29.34 -11.39 1.89
CA ILE A 69 -28.96 -10.78 0.60
C ILE A 69 -29.77 -9.51 0.36
N GLN A 70 -31.09 -9.56 0.55
CA GLN A 70 -31.98 -8.40 0.31
C GLN A 70 -31.64 -7.22 1.22
N GLU A 71 -31.36 -7.47 2.50
CA GLU A 71 -31.01 -6.41 3.44
C GLU A 71 -29.65 -5.78 3.11
N GLU A 72 -28.64 -6.57 2.72
CA GLU A 72 -27.35 -6.01 2.28
C GLU A 72 -27.47 -5.30 0.92
N GLN A 73 -28.29 -5.80 -0.01
CA GLN A 73 -28.55 -5.11 -1.27
C GLN A 73 -29.20 -3.74 -1.03
N LYS A 74 -30.19 -3.67 -0.15
CA LYS A 74 -30.80 -2.41 0.27
C LYS A 74 -29.77 -1.46 0.88
N ARG A 75 -28.86 -1.97 1.73
CA ARG A 75 -27.79 -1.18 2.32
C ARG A 75 -26.84 -0.64 1.26
N LEU A 76 -26.44 -1.46 0.28
CA LEU A 76 -25.60 -1.02 -0.85
C LEU A 76 -26.27 0.08 -1.67
N THR A 77 -27.57 -0.06 -1.99
CA THR A 77 -28.34 0.99 -2.68
C THR A 77 -28.38 2.29 -1.89
N GLN A 78 -28.53 2.23 -0.57
CA GLN A 78 -28.49 3.41 0.30
C GLN A 78 -27.11 4.07 0.33
N MET A 79 -26.03 3.28 0.43
CA MET A 79 -24.66 3.79 0.39
C MET A 79 -24.34 4.43 -0.96
N HIS A 80 -24.75 3.80 -2.06
CA HIS A 80 -24.56 4.33 -3.40
C HIS A 80 -25.30 5.66 -3.59
N SER A 81 -26.56 5.74 -3.15
CA SER A 81 -27.31 7.00 -3.15
C SER A 81 -26.64 8.10 -2.32
N ALA A 82 -26.05 7.75 -1.17
CA ALA A 82 -25.29 8.70 -0.35
C ALA A 82 -23.99 9.15 -1.04
N PHE A 83 -23.31 8.25 -1.73
CA PHE A 83 -22.11 8.58 -2.52
C PHE A 83 -22.44 9.52 -3.68
N ILE A 84 -23.51 9.25 -4.43
CA ILE A 84 -23.97 10.15 -5.50
C ILE A 84 -24.22 11.55 -4.95
N ARG A 85 -25.00 11.66 -3.86
CA ARG A 85 -25.27 12.96 -3.21
C ARG A 85 -23.99 13.68 -2.81
N TRP A 86 -23.06 12.96 -2.17
CA TRP A 86 -21.76 13.52 -1.79
C TRP A 86 -20.99 14.12 -2.97
N CYS A 87 -20.99 13.43 -4.11
CA CYS A 87 -20.36 13.92 -5.34
C CYS A 87 -21.10 15.15 -5.89
N THR A 88 -22.42 15.08 -6.01
CA THR A 88 -23.23 16.15 -6.62
C THR A 88 -23.27 17.42 -5.79
N ASP A 89 -23.18 17.33 -4.46
CA ASP A 89 -23.15 18.49 -3.57
C ASP A 89 -21.95 19.40 -3.85
N GLN A 90 -20.81 18.82 -4.26
CA GLN A 90 -19.61 19.57 -4.63
C GLN A 90 -19.48 19.78 -6.15
N ARG A 91 -20.15 18.96 -6.96
CA ARG A 91 -20.12 19.01 -8.43
C ARG A 91 -21.55 19.00 -9.00
N PRO A 92 -22.28 20.12 -8.97
CA PRO A 92 -23.67 20.17 -9.44
C PRO A 92 -23.86 19.92 -10.94
N SER A 93 -22.79 20.09 -11.73
CA SER A 93 -22.78 19.82 -13.17
C SER A 93 -22.35 18.40 -13.53
N LEU A 94 -22.14 17.52 -12.56
CA LEU A 94 -21.79 16.13 -12.79
C LEU A 94 -22.95 15.40 -13.49
N ASP A 95 -22.67 14.71 -14.59
CA ASP A 95 -23.66 13.83 -15.20
C ASP A 95 -23.98 12.67 -14.23
N LEU A 96 -25.26 12.42 -13.97
CA LEU A 96 -25.67 11.33 -13.08
C LEU A 96 -25.64 9.96 -13.76
N SER A 97 -25.65 9.92 -15.10
CA SER A 97 -25.65 8.66 -15.87
C SER A 97 -24.40 7.82 -15.61
N ILE A 98 -23.27 8.48 -15.34
CA ILE A 98 -21.96 7.88 -15.01
C ILE A 98 -21.83 7.38 -13.57
N CYS A 99 -22.86 7.60 -12.75
CA CYS A 99 -22.88 7.13 -11.37
C CYS A 99 -23.34 5.67 -11.26
N ASP A 100 -23.03 4.83 -12.25
CA ASP A 100 -23.34 3.40 -12.29
C ASP A 100 -22.15 2.51 -11.88
N GLY A 101 -21.00 3.14 -11.56
CA GLY A 101 -19.76 2.46 -11.20
C GLY A 101 -18.78 2.30 -12.35
N SER A 102 -19.11 2.79 -13.55
CA SER A 102 -18.20 2.84 -14.70
C SER A 102 -16.98 3.74 -14.47
N ILE A 103 -15.95 3.49 -15.25
CA ILE A 103 -14.68 4.23 -15.23
C ILE A 103 -14.58 5.00 -16.54
N HIS A 104 -14.21 6.27 -16.46
CA HIS A 104 -14.05 7.16 -17.60
C HIS A 104 -12.61 7.66 -17.68
N ILE A 105 -12.19 8.05 -18.88
CA ILE A 105 -10.81 8.45 -19.19
C ILE A 105 -10.79 9.62 -20.17
N GLY A 106 -9.74 10.45 -20.11
CA GLY A 106 -9.51 11.49 -21.10
C GLY A 106 -10.69 12.45 -21.24
N ASP A 107 -11.07 12.74 -22.49
CA ASP A 107 -12.10 13.72 -22.81
C ASP A 107 -13.48 13.33 -22.27
N GLU A 108 -13.80 12.03 -22.19
CA GLU A 108 -15.07 11.55 -21.62
C GLU A 108 -15.23 11.99 -20.15
N ALA A 109 -14.15 11.94 -19.37
CA ALA A 109 -14.18 12.40 -17.98
C ALA A 109 -14.39 13.92 -17.88
N LEU A 110 -13.96 14.68 -18.89
CA LEU A 110 -14.19 16.11 -18.95
C LEU A 110 -15.64 16.41 -19.34
N GLU A 111 -16.15 15.75 -20.38
CA GLU A 111 -17.51 15.90 -20.91
C GLU A 111 -18.58 15.56 -19.87
N THR A 112 -18.35 14.51 -19.08
CA THR A 112 -19.26 14.03 -18.02
C THR A 112 -19.18 14.86 -16.74
N GLY A 113 -18.27 15.83 -16.68
CA GLY A 113 -18.05 16.67 -15.50
C GLY A 113 -17.32 15.98 -14.36
N LEU A 114 -16.72 14.80 -14.59
CA LEU A 114 -15.89 14.11 -13.59
C LEU A 114 -14.64 14.91 -13.25
N VAL A 115 -14.07 15.61 -14.23
CA VAL A 115 -12.87 16.44 -14.07
C VAL A 115 -13.11 17.80 -14.71
N ASP A 116 -12.33 18.80 -14.30
CA ASP A 116 -12.44 20.17 -14.80
C ASP A 116 -11.44 20.46 -15.92
N ARG A 117 -10.37 19.66 -16.02
CA ARG A 117 -9.32 19.84 -17.02
C ARG A 117 -8.50 18.58 -17.23
N ILE A 118 -8.09 18.38 -18.48
CA ILE A 118 -7.11 17.36 -18.86
C ILE A 118 -5.72 17.98 -18.90
N LEU A 119 -4.83 17.50 -18.02
CA LEU A 119 -3.45 17.96 -17.90
C LEU A 119 -2.63 16.98 -17.05
N THR A 120 -1.38 16.71 -17.43
CA THR A 120 -0.48 15.94 -16.57
C THR A 120 0.05 16.80 -15.41
N SER A 121 0.51 16.16 -14.33
CA SER A 121 1.12 16.87 -13.21
C SER A 121 2.34 17.69 -13.61
N SER A 122 3.16 17.20 -14.55
CA SER A 122 4.33 17.90 -15.06
C SER A 122 3.97 19.17 -15.83
N GLU A 123 2.94 19.09 -16.67
CA GLU A 123 2.43 20.25 -17.42
C GLU A 123 1.79 21.27 -16.49
N TYR A 124 1.01 20.81 -15.49
CA TYR A 124 0.46 21.68 -14.45
C TYR A 124 1.56 22.46 -13.72
N ILE A 125 2.62 21.77 -13.27
CA ILE A 125 3.75 22.42 -12.62
C ILE A 125 4.44 23.44 -13.55
N HIS A 126 4.67 23.09 -14.81
CA HIS A 126 5.25 24.03 -15.79
C HIS A 126 4.36 25.25 -16.04
N GLU A 127 3.05 25.07 -16.09
CA GLU A 127 2.09 26.18 -16.21
C GLU A 127 2.18 27.11 -15.01
N ARG A 128 2.17 26.56 -13.79
CA ARG A 128 2.33 27.37 -12.57
C ARG A 128 3.66 28.13 -12.54
N MET A 129 4.76 27.51 -12.96
CA MET A 129 6.05 28.19 -13.09
C MET A 129 6.00 29.37 -14.07
N ARG A 130 5.33 29.21 -15.22
CA ARG A 130 5.17 30.30 -16.21
C ARG A 130 4.28 31.43 -15.69
N GLU A 131 3.29 31.11 -14.87
CA GLU A 131 2.42 32.08 -14.18
C GLU A 131 3.11 32.79 -13.01
N GLY A 132 4.36 32.42 -12.70
CA GLY A 132 5.20 33.09 -11.71
C GLY A 132 5.28 32.39 -10.35
N ASP A 133 4.75 31.17 -10.21
CA ASP A 133 4.89 30.42 -8.95
C ASP A 133 6.31 29.94 -8.71
N TYR A 134 6.76 30.06 -7.47
CA TYR A 134 7.98 29.42 -7.00
C TYR A 134 7.76 27.93 -6.75
N VAL A 135 8.27 27.10 -7.66
CA VAL A 135 8.21 25.63 -7.54
C VAL A 135 9.50 25.10 -6.93
N LEU A 136 9.39 24.44 -5.78
CA LEU A 136 10.51 23.81 -5.09
C LEU A 136 10.53 22.30 -5.38
N LYS A 137 11.68 21.77 -5.77
CA LYS A 137 11.90 20.33 -5.93
C LYS A 137 12.62 19.79 -4.70
N LEU A 138 11.96 18.91 -3.95
CA LEU A 138 12.58 18.23 -2.81
C LEU A 138 13.52 17.11 -3.30
N HIS A 139 14.81 17.24 -3.02
CA HIS A 139 15.78 16.17 -3.23
C HIS A 139 15.94 15.38 -1.93
N LYS A 140 15.44 14.14 -1.88
CA LYS A 140 15.62 13.27 -0.71
C LYS A 140 17.08 12.82 -0.65
N TYR A 141 17.81 13.31 0.35
CA TYR A 141 19.18 12.88 0.60
C TYR A 141 19.17 11.58 1.41
N SER A 142 19.30 10.43 0.76
CA SER A 142 19.56 9.17 1.47
C SER A 142 21.06 9.05 1.74
N ASN A 143 21.46 9.06 3.02
CA ASN A 143 22.83 8.76 3.46
C ASN A 143 23.16 7.27 3.26
N VAL A 144 23.16 6.80 2.01
CA VAL A 144 23.69 5.48 1.61
C VAL A 144 25.19 5.38 1.93
N HIS A 145 25.85 6.53 2.11
CA HIS A 145 27.27 6.65 2.38
C HIS A 145 27.72 6.03 3.72
N VAL A 146 26.86 5.93 4.74
CA VAL A 146 27.27 5.35 6.04
C VAL A 146 27.33 3.82 5.97
N GLN A 147 26.33 3.19 5.35
CA GLN A 147 26.33 1.73 5.17
C GLN A 147 27.41 1.28 4.17
N GLN A 148 27.57 1.97 3.04
CA GLN A 148 28.67 1.70 2.11
C GLN A 148 30.05 1.96 2.73
N ARG A 149 30.25 2.99 3.58
CA ARG A 149 31.53 3.19 4.28
C ARG A 149 31.84 2.05 5.25
N LEU A 150 30.86 1.57 6.02
CA LEU A 150 31.05 0.41 6.90
C LEU A 150 31.39 -0.84 6.07
N ILE A 151 30.68 -1.08 4.97
CA ILE A 151 30.90 -2.23 4.08
C ILE A 151 32.29 -2.14 3.40
N ASN A 152 32.74 -0.95 3.02
CA ASN A 152 34.07 -0.72 2.41
C ASN A 152 35.23 -0.80 3.42
N LEU A 153 34.95 -0.68 4.73
CA LEU A 153 35.93 -0.90 5.80
C LEU A 153 36.16 -2.39 6.12
N LEU A 154 35.15 -3.25 5.89
CA LEU A 154 35.24 -4.70 6.13
C LEU A 154 36.42 -5.41 5.43
N PRO A 155 36.75 -5.15 4.15
CA PRO A 155 37.90 -5.81 3.50
C PRO A 155 39.24 -5.41 4.12
N HIS A 156 39.37 -4.19 4.65
CA HIS A 156 40.61 -3.72 5.29
C HIS A 156 40.81 -4.34 6.69
N VAL A 157 39.73 -4.55 7.43
CA VAL A 157 39.77 -5.24 8.73
C VAL A 157 40.09 -6.72 8.55
N LYS A 158 39.46 -7.41 7.59
CA LYS A 158 39.75 -8.83 7.29
C LYS A 158 41.22 -9.07 6.90
N LYS A 159 41.81 -8.16 6.11
CA LYS A 159 43.21 -8.28 5.68
C LYS A 159 44.19 -8.07 6.85
N LYS A 160 43.95 -7.07 7.70
CA LYS A 160 44.78 -6.84 8.91
C LYS A 160 44.68 -7.97 9.92
N VAL A 161 43.47 -8.49 10.18
CA VAL A 161 43.27 -9.62 11.12
C VAL A 161 43.96 -10.88 10.59
N LYS A 162 43.85 -11.18 9.29
CA LYS A 162 44.55 -12.33 8.68
C LYS A 162 46.07 -12.19 8.80
N VAL A 163 46.64 -11.03 8.52
CA VAL A 163 48.09 -10.78 8.63
C VAL A 163 48.59 -10.88 10.08
N ILE A 164 47.82 -10.39 11.05
CA ILE A 164 48.17 -10.50 12.47
C ILE A 164 48.12 -11.97 12.92
N ILE A 165 47.05 -12.71 12.58
CA ILE A 165 46.94 -14.14 12.90
C ILE A 165 48.09 -14.92 12.25
N THR A 166 48.39 -14.67 10.96
CA THR A 166 49.51 -15.33 10.28
C THR A 166 50.85 -14.98 10.91
N ARG A 167 51.08 -13.71 11.33
CA ARG A 167 52.31 -13.33 12.03
C ARG A 167 52.42 -13.99 13.40
N VAL A 168 51.35 -14.06 14.19
CA VAL A 168 51.36 -14.71 15.52
C VAL A 168 51.58 -16.22 15.41
N VAL A 169 51.03 -16.86 14.36
CA VAL A 169 51.24 -18.28 14.08
C VAL A 169 52.65 -18.55 13.54
N GLN A 170 53.20 -17.68 12.68
CA GLN A 170 54.54 -17.85 12.10
C GLN A 170 55.68 -17.38 13.02
N SER A 171 55.44 -16.47 13.97
CA SER A 171 56.48 -15.94 14.86
C SER A 171 56.88 -16.90 15.99
N GLY A 172 56.50 -18.18 15.92
CA GLY A 172 56.89 -19.21 16.90
C GLY A 172 56.36 -18.98 18.32
N PHE A 173 55.50 -17.98 18.54
CA PHE A 173 55.02 -17.59 19.88
C PHE A 173 54.16 -18.70 20.50
N VAL A 174 53.33 -19.38 19.70
CA VAL A 174 52.52 -20.52 20.15
C VAL A 174 53.39 -21.75 20.49
N LEU A 175 54.47 -21.97 19.72
CA LEU A 175 55.42 -23.08 19.96
C LEU A 175 56.28 -22.86 21.22
N ASN A 176 56.65 -21.61 21.54
CA ASN A 176 57.40 -21.28 22.74
C ASN A 176 56.55 -21.38 24.02
N ILE A 177 55.28 -20.98 23.99
CA ILE A 177 54.36 -21.16 25.12
C ILE A 177 54.10 -22.66 25.38
N ALA A 178 53.88 -23.44 24.32
CA ALA A 178 53.69 -24.90 24.47
C ALA A 178 54.94 -25.59 25.03
N ARG A 179 56.15 -25.19 24.62
CA ARG A 179 57.41 -25.74 25.18
C ARG A 179 57.65 -25.33 26.64
N GLN A 180 57.33 -24.09 27.03
CA GLN A 180 57.48 -23.66 28.42
C GLN A 180 56.52 -24.38 29.38
N ILE A 181 55.28 -24.65 28.94
CA ILE A 181 54.30 -25.39 29.74
C ILE A 181 54.71 -26.86 29.91
N VAL A 182 55.23 -27.50 28.85
CA VAL A 182 55.71 -28.90 28.92
C VAL A 182 57.00 -29.02 29.75
N ALA A 183 57.90 -28.03 29.71
CA ALA A 183 59.13 -28.05 30.50
C ALA A 183 58.88 -27.86 32.01
N GLN A 184 57.84 -27.12 32.41
CA GLN A 184 57.47 -26.96 33.82
C GLN A 184 56.68 -28.15 34.38
N ALA A 185 56.08 -28.99 33.53
CA ALA A 185 55.30 -30.15 33.94
C ALA A 185 56.13 -31.45 34.04
N GLY A 186 57.40 -31.45 33.64
CA GLY A 186 58.26 -32.65 33.59
C GLY A 186 59.38 -32.74 34.62
N SER A 187 59.44 -31.82 35.60
CA SER A 187 60.45 -31.83 36.68
C SER A 187 59.83 -31.65 38.08
N ALA A 188 58.65 -32.22 38.29
CA ALA A 188 58.02 -32.42 39.61
C ALA A 188 57.54 -33.87 39.72
#